data_AF-A0A968FWF4-F1
#
_entry.id   AF-A0A968FWF4-F1
#
_cell.length_a   1.000
_cell.length_b   1.000
_cell.length_c   1.000
_cell.angle_alpha   90.00
_cell.angle_beta   90.00
_cell.angle_gamma   90.00
#
_symmetry.space_group_name_H-M   'P 1'
#
loop_
_entity.id
_entity.type
_entity.pdbx_description
1 polymer ?
#
loop_
_entity_poly.entity_id
_entity_poly.type
_entity_poly.pdbx_seq_one_letter_code
_entity_poly.pdbx_strand_id
1 'polypeptide(L)'
;MKELRTAIEELENFKTEEMYLNDFLLTWEKSPDELNAVFRVADILKTMRTRNISPKIFSSGLAISNFRDNSTRTRFSFASAANLLGLEVQDLEEGKSQIAHGETVRETAN
;
A
#
# COMPACT_ATOMS: atom_id res chain seq x y z
N MET A 1 7.95 -13.74 -19.59
CA MET A 1 6.70 -13.01 -19.89
C MET A 1 5.45 -13.88 -19.74
N LYS A 2 5.40 -15.09 -20.34
CA LYS A 2 4.24 -15.99 -20.23
C LYS A 2 3.80 -16.25 -18.77
N GLU A 3 4.73 -16.59 -17.89
CA GLU A 3 4.45 -16.81 -16.46
C GLU A 3 3.88 -15.59 -15.73
N LEU A 4 4.36 -14.37 -16.07
CA LEU A 4 3.86 -13.14 -15.45
C LEU A 4 2.43 -12.85 -15.91
N ARG A 5 2.15 -13.10 -17.21
CA ARG A 5 0.81 -12.95 -17.78
C ARG A 5 -0.17 -13.94 -17.15
N THR A 6 0.22 -15.20 -17.02
CA THR A 6 -0.58 -16.23 -16.33
C THR A 6 -0.86 -15.83 -14.89
N ALA A 7 0.14 -15.28 -14.18
CA ALA A 7 -0.08 -14.78 -12.82
C ALA A 7 -1.08 -13.63 -12.71
N ILE A 8 -1.10 -12.73 -13.70
CA ILE A 8 -2.09 -11.65 -13.77
C ILE A 8 -3.47 -12.20 -14.11
N GLU A 9 -3.57 -13.13 -15.08
CA GLU A 9 -4.83 -13.78 -15.46
C GLU A 9 -5.45 -14.54 -14.27
N GLU A 10 -4.64 -15.13 -13.40
CA GLU A 10 -5.13 -15.80 -12.18
C GLU A 10 -5.87 -14.86 -11.22
N LEU A 11 -5.57 -13.56 -11.24
CA LEU A 11 -6.22 -12.58 -10.36
C LEU A 11 -7.72 -12.44 -10.65
N GLU A 12 -8.15 -12.71 -11.89
CA GLU A 12 -9.57 -12.66 -12.28
C GLU A 12 -10.42 -13.71 -11.55
N ASN A 13 -9.79 -14.73 -10.96
CA ASN A 13 -10.49 -15.78 -10.22
C ASN A 13 -10.77 -15.41 -8.76
N PHE A 14 -10.18 -14.34 -8.23
CA PHE A 14 -10.40 -13.90 -6.85
C PHE A 14 -11.48 -12.82 -6.78
N LYS A 15 -12.45 -13.00 -5.88
CA LYS A 15 -13.45 -11.97 -5.57
C LYS A 15 -12.81 -10.90 -4.69
N THR A 16 -12.61 -9.71 -5.25
CA THR A 16 -11.87 -8.60 -4.62
C THR A 16 -12.60 -7.26 -4.74
N GLU A 17 -13.87 -7.29 -5.15
CA GLU A 17 -14.67 -6.10 -5.44
C GLU A 17 -14.78 -5.17 -4.22
N GLU A 18 -14.85 -5.74 -3.02
CA GLU A 18 -14.95 -5.02 -1.75
C GLU A 18 -13.63 -4.38 -1.29
N MET A 19 -12.49 -4.66 -1.96
CA MET A 19 -11.18 -4.10 -1.61
C MET A 19 -10.92 -2.72 -2.23
N TYR A 20 -11.57 -2.41 -3.36
CA TYR A 20 -11.32 -1.16 -4.07
C TYR A 20 -11.90 0.02 -3.29
N LEU A 21 -11.09 1.07 -3.08
CA LEU A 21 -11.44 2.25 -2.27
C LEU A 21 -11.86 1.90 -0.82
N ASN A 22 -11.26 0.85 -0.26
CA ASN A 22 -11.56 0.38 1.09
C ASN A 22 -10.28 0.18 1.92
N ASP A 23 -10.45 0.03 3.24
CA ASP A 23 -9.37 -0.09 4.20
C ASP A 23 -8.96 -1.56 4.45
N PHE A 24 -7.66 -1.76 4.69
CA PHE A 24 -7.10 -3.04 5.12
C PHE A 24 -6.57 -2.92 6.55
N LEU A 25 -7.46 -3.10 7.54
CA LEU A 25 -7.11 -2.98 8.96
C LEU A 25 -6.78 -4.34 9.58
N LEU A 26 -7.73 -5.29 9.50
CA LEU A 26 -7.63 -6.58 10.18
C LEU A 26 -7.82 -7.73 9.17
N THR A 27 -6.95 -8.74 9.22
CA THR A 27 -6.97 -9.84 8.24
C THR A 27 -8.20 -10.74 8.35
N TRP A 28 -8.79 -10.87 9.54
CA TRP A 28 -9.99 -11.68 9.77
C TRP A 28 -11.29 -11.00 9.30
N GLU A 29 -11.23 -9.72 8.94
CA GLU A 29 -12.33 -9.01 8.27
C GLU A 29 -12.28 -9.18 6.75
N LYS A 30 -11.27 -9.89 6.24
CA LYS A 30 -11.07 -10.14 4.81
C LYS A 30 -11.38 -11.60 4.49
N SER A 31 -11.99 -11.81 3.33
CA SER A 31 -12.26 -13.13 2.79
C SER A 31 -10.96 -13.85 2.38
N PRO A 32 -10.97 -15.19 2.29
CA PRO A 32 -9.82 -15.92 1.77
C PRO A 32 -9.38 -15.46 0.37
N ASP A 33 -10.31 -15.10 -0.51
CA ASP A 33 -10.00 -14.61 -1.86
C ASP A 33 -9.25 -13.28 -1.82
N GLU A 34 -9.68 -12.35 -0.98
CA GLU A 34 -9.00 -11.05 -0.79
C GLU A 34 -7.57 -11.24 -0.26
N LEU A 35 -7.39 -12.13 0.74
CA LEU A 35 -6.06 -12.42 1.28
C LEU A 35 -5.15 -13.08 0.23
N ASN A 36 -5.68 -14.05 -0.54
CA ASN A 36 -4.94 -14.71 -1.60
C ASN A 36 -4.58 -13.73 -2.74
N ALA A 37 -5.46 -12.79 -3.07
CA ALA A 37 -5.18 -11.75 -4.03
C ALA A 37 -4.02 -10.84 -3.59
N VAL A 38 -3.96 -10.45 -2.30
CA VAL A 38 -2.82 -9.68 -1.75
C VAL A 38 -1.50 -10.44 -1.94
N PHE A 39 -1.46 -11.73 -1.58
CA PHE A 39 -0.25 -12.54 -1.78
C PHE A 39 0.13 -12.64 -3.27
N ARG A 40 -0.86 -12.85 -4.14
CA ARG A 40 -0.62 -12.99 -5.58
C ARG A 40 -0.08 -11.69 -6.19
N VAL A 41 -0.65 -10.55 -5.84
CA VAL A 41 -0.17 -9.23 -6.27
C VAL A 41 1.25 -8.97 -5.77
N ALA A 42 1.57 -9.32 -4.51
CA ALA A 42 2.92 -9.17 -3.96
C ALA A 42 3.97 -9.97 -4.77
N ASP A 43 3.66 -11.21 -5.13
CA ASP A 43 4.54 -12.06 -5.96
C ASP A 43 4.71 -11.52 -7.39
N ILE A 44 3.62 -10.99 -7.98
CA ILE A 44 3.66 -10.35 -9.30
C ILE A 44 4.57 -9.13 -9.27
N LEU A 45 4.40 -8.22 -8.30
CA LEU A 45 5.21 -7.01 -8.16
C LEU A 45 6.69 -7.34 -7.93
N LYS A 46 6.97 -8.35 -7.10
CA LYS A 46 8.33 -8.86 -6.89
C LYS A 46 8.93 -9.38 -8.20
N THR A 47 8.17 -10.15 -8.97
CA THR A 47 8.60 -10.69 -10.27
C THR A 47 8.83 -9.59 -11.31
N MET A 48 8.00 -8.55 -11.33
CA MET A 48 8.22 -7.38 -12.18
C MET A 48 9.55 -6.70 -11.83
N ARG A 49 9.79 -6.46 -10.54
CA ARG A 49 11.01 -5.81 -10.06
C ARG A 49 12.28 -6.61 -10.37
N THR A 50 12.26 -7.94 -10.19
CA THR A 50 13.42 -8.80 -10.52
C THR A 50 13.71 -8.86 -12.01
N ARG A 51 12.69 -8.64 -12.85
CA ARG A 51 12.82 -8.54 -14.32
C ARG A 51 13.06 -7.10 -14.81
N ASN A 52 13.33 -6.16 -13.90
CA ASN A 52 13.55 -4.74 -14.20
C ASN A 52 12.38 -4.07 -14.94
N ILE A 53 11.16 -4.51 -14.67
CA ILE A 53 9.92 -3.91 -15.19
C ILE A 53 9.39 -2.97 -14.10
N SER A 54 9.14 -1.71 -14.45
CA SER A 54 8.57 -0.74 -13.52
C SER A 54 7.07 -1.00 -13.34
N PRO A 55 6.57 -1.20 -12.10
CA PRO A 55 5.14 -1.29 -11.81
C PRO A 55 4.54 0.07 -11.41
N LYS A 56 5.16 1.19 -11.80
CA LYS A 56 4.65 2.52 -11.44
C LYS A 56 3.29 2.74 -12.09
N ILE A 57 2.31 3.10 -11.27
CA ILE A 57 0.94 3.39 -11.68
C ILE A 57 0.55 4.85 -11.41
N PHE A 58 1.32 5.55 -10.56
CA PHE A 58 1.16 6.98 -10.30
C PHE A 58 2.27 7.79 -10.98
N SER A 59 1.89 8.83 -11.72
CA SER A 59 2.83 9.83 -12.28
C SER A 59 3.20 10.91 -11.26
N SER A 60 2.29 11.17 -10.32
CA SER A 60 2.44 12.08 -9.17
C SER A 60 1.48 11.66 -8.06
N GLY A 61 1.77 12.04 -6.82
CA GLY A 61 0.88 11.82 -5.68
C GLY A 61 1.66 11.63 -4.38
N LEU A 62 0.98 11.86 -3.25
CA LEU A 62 1.57 11.75 -1.92
C LEU A 62 1.03 10.50 -1.19
N ALA A 63 1.93 9.78 -0.52
CA ALA A 63 1.61 8.74 0.44
C ALA A 63 1.92 9.27 1.85
N ILE A 64 0.88 9.58 2.62
CA ILE A 64 1.05 10.12 3.97
C ILE A 64 1.46 8.98 4.92
N SER A 65 2.54 9.19 5.65
CA SER A 65 3.04 8.23 6.63
C SER A 65 2.81 8.74 8.04
N ASN A 66 1.83 8.16 8.74
CA ASN A 66 1.52 8.51 10.12
C ASN A 66 2.02 7.41 11.07
N PHE A 67 3.15 7.67 11.75
CA PHE A 67 3.73 6.76 12.74
C PHE A 67 3.69 7.37 14.14
N ARG A 68 2.86 6.79 15.01
CA ARG A 68 2.76 7.19 16.43
C ARG A 68 3.91 6.71 17.30
N ASP A 69 4.61 5.67 16.85
CA ASP A 69 5.77 5.08 17.52
C ASP A 69 6.97 4.97 16.58
N ASN A 70 8.17 4.90 17.15
CA ASN A 70 9.40 4.76 16.38
C ASN A 70 9.60 3.31 15.90
N SER A 71 9.29 3.06 14.62
CA SER A 71 9.61 1.81 13.93
C SER A 71 10.32 2.07 12.60
N THR A 72 11.65 1.98 12.60
CA THR A 72 12.46 2.17 11.38
C THR A 72 12.14 1.12 10.31
N ARG A 73 11.96 -0.14 10.70
CA ARG A 73 11.65 -1.23 9.75
C ARG A 73 10.34 -0.99 9.00
N THR A 74 9.28 -0.58 9.71
CA THR A 74 7.98 -0.34 9.06
C THR A 74 8.01 0.92 8.20
N ARG A 75 8.68 2.00 8.66
CA ARG A 75 8.88 3.23 7.88
C ARG A 75 9.57 2.95 6.55
N PHE A 76 10.68 2.22 6.57
CA PHE A 76 11.40 1.86 5.34
C PHE A 76 10.56 0.96 4.42
N SER A 77 9.83 -0.01 4.97
CA SER A 77 8.94 -0.86 4.17
C SER A 77 7.85 -0.06 3.46
N PHE A 78 7.17 0.85 4.18
CA PHE A 78 6.13 1.72 3.61
C PHE A 78 6.69 2.64 2.53
N ALA A 79 7.81 3.32 2.80
CA ALA A 79 8.47 4.19 1.83
C ALA A 79 8.92 3.46 0.57
N SER A 80 9.42 2.24 0.71
CA SER A 80 9.81 1.39 -0.41
C SER A 80 8.62 1.01 -1.28
N ALA A 81 7.48 0.66 -0.66
CA ALA A 81 6.25 0.31 -1.37
C ALA A 81 5.65 1.53 -2.12
N ALA A 82 5.58 2.69 -1.47
CA ALA A 82 5.10 3.93 -2.09
C ALA A 82 5.96 4.31 -3.31
N ASN A 83 7.28 4.29 -3.16
CA ASN A 83 8.20 4.60 -4.25
C ASN A 83 8.09 3.61 -5.43
N LEU A 84 7.91 2.31 -5.14
CA LEU A 84 7.74 1.27 -6.16
C LEU A 84 6.55 1.58 -7.09
N LEU A 85 5.46 2.11 -6.53
CA LEU A 85 4.24 2.45 -7.27
C LEU A 85 4.24 3.88 -7.86
N GLY A 86 5.23 4.70 -7.50
CA GLY A 86 5.42 6.05 -8.04
C GLY A 86 4.94 7.19 -7.15
N LEU A 87 4.62 6.92 -5.88
CA LEU A 87 4.23 7.95 -4.90
C LEU A 87 5.43 8.50 -4.15
N GLU A 88 5.32 9.75 -3.71
CA GLU A 88 6.26 10.40 -2.79
C GLU A 88 5.74 10.27 -1.35
N VAL A 89 6.60 9.87 -0.42
CA VAL A 89 6.20 9.74 0.99
C VAL A 89 6.34 11.08 1.71
N GLN A 90 5.32 11.44 2.49
CA GLN A 90 5.34 12.58 3.39
C GLN A 90 5.06 12.09 4.82
N ASP A 91 6.03 12.27 5.70
CA ASP A 91 5.91 11.86 7.11
C ASP A 91 5.08 12.89 7.89
N LEU A 92 4.00 12.43 8.51
CA LEU A 92 3.23 13.20 9.47
C LEU A 92 3.80 12.95 10.87
N GLU A 93 4.58 13.90 11.37
CA GLU A 93 5.07 13.85 12.75
C GLU A 93 4.02 14.41 13.71
N GLU A 94 3.33 13.56 14.48
CA GLU A 94 2.29 14.01 15.43
C GLU A 94 2.78 15.10 16.41
N GLY A 95 4.03 14.99 16.89
CA GLY A 95 4.63 15.97 17.81
C GLY A 95 4.91 17.34 17.19
N LYS A 96 4.97 17.45 15.86
CA LYS A 96 5.06 18.73 15.12
C LYS A 96 3.75 19.11 14.43
N SER A 97 2.77 18.22 14.45
CA SER A 97 1.47 18.40 13.82
C SER A 97 0.57 19.31 14.66
N GLN A 98 -0.45 19.87 14.02
CA GLN A 98 -1.50 20.63 14.71
C GLN A 98 -2.35 19.76 15.65
N ILE A 99 -2.27 18.42 15.55
CA ILE A 99 -2.81 17.49 16.56
C ILE A 99 -2.26 17.83 17.96
N ALA A 100 -0.96 18.14 18.06
CA ALA A 100 -0.35 18.57 19.33
C ALA A 100 -0.84 19.95 19.81
N HIS A 101 -1.51 20.71 18.93
CA HIS A 101 -2.06 22.03 19.18
C HIS A 101 -3.59 22.03 19.35
N GLY A 102 -4.21 20.84 19.37
CA GLY A 102 -5.64 20.65 19.64
C GLY A 102 -6.52 20.40 18.42
N GLU A 103 -5.97 20.27 17.21
CA GLU A 103 -6.75 19.77 16.07
C GLU A 103 -7.25 18.35 16.31
N THR A 104 -8.47 18.09 15.87
CA THR A 104 -9.06 16.76 15.94
C THR A 104 -8.47 15.85 14.86
N VAL A 105 -8.47 14.53 15.11
CA VAL A 105 -8.05 13.52 14.12
C VAL A 105 -8.82 13.65 12.81
N ARG A 106 -10.10 14.08 12.87
CA ARG A 106 -10.92 14.29 11.68
C ARG A 106 -10.38 15.45 10.83
N GLU A 107 -9.98 16.55 11.45
CA GLU A 107 -9.46 17.72 10.73
C GLU A 107 -8.13 17.39 10.06
N THR A 108 -7.22 16.71 10.77
CA THR A 108 -5.92 16.32 10.22
C THR A 108 -6.01 15.26 9.11
N ALA A 109 -7.12 14.52 9.02
CA ALA A 109 -7.32 13.49 8.00
C ALA A 109 -7.87 14.02 6.66
N ASN A 110 -8.40 15.26 6.62
CA ASN A 110 -8.95 15.87 5.40
C ASN A 110 -7.86 16.60 4.61
#